data_AF-A0A7C3YAZ4-F1
#
_entry.id   AF-A0A7C3YAZ4-F1
#
_cell.length_a   1.000
_cell.length_b   1.000
_cell.length_c   1.000
_cell.angle_alpha   90.00
_cell.angle_beta   90.00
_cell.angle_gamma   90.00
#
_symmetry.space_group_name_H-M   'P 1'
#
loop_
_entity.id
_entity.type
_entity.pdbx_description
1 polymer ?
#
loop_
_entity_poly.entity_id
_entity_poly.type
_entity_poly.pdbx_seq_one_letter_code
_entity_poly.pdbx_strand_id
1 'polypeptide(L)'
;AYQRWFSLAMGAVTVLAAALTALAAWRLWPRDGRAWLAAVLYPVGVALTGAIIVNRYDAAVALLLAGFLLCLARRWTTAAAFVLGAGFALKLTPVALLPLVLLLAGRPRRWAAPLAAFALAAAAPFLPYLLRSPEGVWYVFHYHLARPLQIESALGTPLLAGHLLGLLPARWGHSFGSHSLEAPGAGLAAALSGPLMLLAVAAVLGLVWRRRERLLAAPPDQALAVLAVVLALMTFGKVLSPQYFIWILPAWALVACRDRLVAALGGLTLLLTQVEFPALYWRFIDLEPGPVLVVVARNLLLVALFATVLARLWRLPAAPAP
;
A
#
# COMPACT_ATOMS: atom_id res chain seq x y z
N ALA A 1 -9.45 12.42 26.40
CA ALA A 1 -8.89 11.09 26.75
C ALA A 1 -8.68 10.22 25.51
N TYR A 2 -9.71 10.05 24.66
CA TYR A 2 -9.65 9.19 23.46
C TYR A 2 -8.44 9.44 22.55
N GLN A 3 -8.22 10.68 22.08
CA GLN A 3 -7.12 10.99 21.15
C GLN A 3 -5.75 10.57 21.69
N ARG A 4 -5.47 10.83 22.98
CA ARG A 4 -4.22 10.41 23.63
C ARG A 4 -4.06 8.89 23.63
N TRP A 5 -5.09 8.15 24.04
CA TRP A 5 -5.06 6.69 24.05
C TRP A 5 -4.95 6.10 22.65
N PHE A 6 -5.64 6.69 21.67
CA PHE A 6 -5.55 6.29 20.28
C PHE A 6 -4.12 6.50 19.75
N SER A 7 -3.50 7.66 20.00
CA SER A 7 -2.13 7.93 19.57
C SER A 7 -1.11 7.02 20.24
N LEU A 8 -1.28 6.72 21.53
CA LEU A 8 -0.44 5.73 22.22
C LEU A 8 -0.61 4.33 21.62
N ALA A 9 -1.84 3.92 21.32
CA ALA A 9 -2.11 2.63 20.67
C ALA A 9 -1.48 2.55 19.28
N MET A 10 -1.62 3.61 18.45
CA MET A 10 -1.00 3.66 17.12
C MET A 10 0.53 3.69 17.19
N GLY A 11 1.10 4.37 18.20
CA GLY A 11 2.54 4.31 18.50
C GLY A 11 3.00 2.89 18.82
N ALA A 12 2.29 2.19 19.70
CA ALA A 12 2.59 0.79 20.03
C ALA A 12 2.47 -0.14 18.82
N VAL A 13 1.42 0.02 18.01
CA VAL A 13 1.22 -0.71 16.74
C VAL A 13 2.37 -0.46 15.77
N THR A 14 2.85 0.78 15.68
CA THR A 14 4.00 1.15 14.82
C THR A 14 5.29 0.49 15.29
N VAL A 15 5.55 0.46 16.60
CA VAL A 15 6.71 -0.24 17.18
C VAL A 15 6.63 -1.74 16.92
N LEU A 16 5.45 -2.35 17.07
CA LEU A 16 5.23 -3.76 16.74
C LEU A 16 5.47 -4.03 15.24
N ALA A 17 5.00 -3.16 14.35
CA ALA A 17 5.23 -3.28 12.92
C ALA A 17 6.72 -3.16 12.56
N ALA A 18 7.45 -2.26 13.23
CA ALA A 18 8.90 -2.15 13.12
C ALA A 18 9.60 -3.44 13.57
N ALA A 19 9.20 -3.99 14.72
CA ALA A 19 9.74 -5.23 15.26
C ALA A 19 9.49 -6.42 14.31
N LEU A 20 8.27 -6.57 13.78
CA LEU A 20 7.97 -7.63 12.80
C LEU A 20 8.76 -7.45 11.50
N THR A 21 8.94 -6.22 11.04
CA THR A 21 9.77 -5.92 9.85
C THR A 21 11.23 -6.28 10.10
N ALA A 22 11.78 -5.93 11.26
CA ALA A 22 13.15 -6.28 11.66
C ALA A 22 13.33 -7.81 11.80
N LEU A 23 12.34 -8.50 12.38
CA LEU A 23 12.33 -9.96 12.46
C LEU A 23 12.27 -10.59 11.06
N ALA A 24 11.44 -10.08 10.16
CA ALA A 24 11.41 -10.53 8.77
C ALA A 24 12.78 -10.32 8.10
N ALA A 25 13.39 -9.15 8.26
CA ALA A 25 14.71 -8.85 7.72
C ALA A 25 15.80 -9.80 8.25
N TRP A 26 15.81 -10.07 9.56
CA TRP A 26 16.73 -11.02 10.17
C TRP A 26 16.57 -12.44 9.64
N ARG A 27 15.32 -12.87 9.35
CA ARG A 27 15.06 -14.17 8.72
C ARG A 27 15.51 -14.23 7.27
N LEU A 28 15.38 -13.12 6.53
CA LEU A 28 15.75 -13.03 5.13
C LEU A 28 17.27 -12.94 4.92
N TRP A 29 17.99 -12.27 5.83
CA TRP A 29 19.44 -12.15 5.78
C TRP A 29 20.10 -12.39 7.14
N PRO A 30 20.19 -13.66 7.59
CA PRO A 30 20.84 -13.99 8.84
C PRO A 30 22.32 -13.59 8.80
N ARG A 31 22.76 -12.74 9.75
CA ARG A 31 24.15 -12.24 9.88
C ARG A 31 24.63 -11.26 8.78
N ASP A 32 23.74 -10.78 7.91
CA ASP A 32 24.06 -9.73 6.93
C ASP A 32 23.71 -8.34 7.50
N GLY A 33 24.52 -7.32 7.19
CA GLY A 33 24.24 -5.93 7.57
C GLY A 33 22.92 -5.40 7.01
N ARG A 34 22.37 -5.98 5.94
CA ARG A 34 21.06 -5.65 5.38
C ARG A 34 19.91 -5.82 6.36
N ALA A 35 20.00 -6.78 7.29
CA ALA A 35 18.98 -6.97 8.32
C ALA A 35 18.90 -5.73 9.23
N TRP A 36 20.05 -5.23 9.67
CA TRP A 36 20.16 -3.99 10.44
C TRP A 36 19.71 -2.78 9.64
N LEU A 37 20.14 -2.66 8.39
CA LEU A 37 19.73 -1.55 7.53
C LEU A 37 18.22 -1.51 7.32
N ALA A 38 17.56 -2.66 7.07
CA ALA A 38 16.10 -2.71 6.96
C ALA A 38 15.40 -2.36 8.29
N ALA A 39 15.95 -2.81 9.43
CA ALA A 39 15.44 -2.47 10.76
C ALA A 39 15.55 -0.97 11.07
N VAL A 40 16.56 -0.27 10.53
CA VAL A 40 16.72 1.20 10.63
C VAL A 40 15.88 1.94 9.61
N LEU A 41 15.74 1.41 8.39
CA LEU A 41 14.96 2.07 7.34
C LEU A 41 13.47 2.16 7.70
N TYR A 42 12.90 1.20 8.42
CA TYR A 42 11.51 1.30 8.86
C TYR A 42 11.24 2.55 9.73
N PRO A 43 11.93 2.78 10.86
CA PRO A 43 11.75 3.99 11.66
C PRO A 43 12.18 5.27 10.93
N VAL A 44 13.14 5.22 10.01
CA VAL A 44 13.42 6.36 9.10
C VAL A 44 12.20 6.66 8.23
N GLY A 45 11.56 5.64 7.65
CA GLY A 45 10.32 5.79 6.91
C GLY A 45 9.18 6.35 7.76
N VAL A 46 9.05 5.90 9.01
CA VAL A 46 8.11 6.47 9.98
C VAL A 46 8.39 7.96 10.21
N ALA A 47 9.65 8.34 10.44
CA ALA A 47 10.03 9.73 10.61
C ALA A 47 9.70 10.58 9.38
N LEU A 48 9.93 10.04 8.17
CA LEU A 48 9.59 10.68 6.90
C LEU A 48 8.08 10.73 6.61
N THR A 49 7.25 9.94 7.27
CA THR A 49 5.77 10.08 7.22
C THR A 49 5.24 11.09 8.23
N GLY A 50 6.03 11.44 9.25
CA GLY A 50 5.66 12.39 10.29
C GLY A 50 4.52 11.92 11.20
N ALA A 51 3.83 12.88 11.82
CA ALA A 51 2.86 12.64 12.88
C ALA A 51 1.59 11.90 12.43
N ILE A 52 1.37 11.69 11.12
CA ILE A 52 0.19 10.97 10.65
C ILE A 52 0.16 9.51 11.12
N ILE A 53 1.34 8.93 11.40
CA ILE A 53 1.50 7.55 11.88
C ILE A 53 0.77 7.28 13.21
N VAL A 54 0.68 8.29 14.11
CA VAL A 54 0.01 8.18 15.41
C VAL A 54 -1.43 8.71 15.39
N ASN A 55 -1.89 9.23 14.26
CA ASN A 55 -3.21 9.87 14.15
C ASN A 55 -4.16 9.12 13.21
N ARG A 56 -3.69 8.07 12.54
CA ARG A 56 -4.48 7.29 11.58
C ARG A 56 -4.33 5.81 11.83
N TYR A 57 -5.41 5.08 11.58
CA TYR A 57 -5.48 3.64 11.81
C TYR A 57 -4.63 2.81 10.82
N ASP A 58 -4.09 3.45 9.79
CA ASP A 58 -3.26 2.84 8.74
C ASP A 58 -1.95 2.23 9.28
N ALA A 59 -1.50 2.60 10.48
CA ALA A 59 -0.44 1.88 11.20
C ALA A 59 -0.79 0.40 11.42
N ALA A 60 -2.06 0.08 11.64
CA ALA A 60 -2.52 -1.31 11.78
C ALA A 60 -2.44 -2.09 10.45
N VAL A 61 -2.65 -1.42 9.31
CA VAL A 61 -2.41 -2.02 7.98
C VAL A 61 -0.92 -2.33 7.80
N ALA A 62 -0.04 -1.41 8.20
CA ALA A 62 1.41 -1.62 8.17
C ALA A 62 1.83 -2.81 9.05
N LEU A 63 1.25 -2.94 10.25
CA LEU A 63 1.49 -4.08 11.14
C LEU A 63 1.11 -5.41 10.47
N LEU A 64 -0.07 -5.47 9.84
CA LEU A 64 -0.52 -6.66 9.12
C LEU A 64 0.37 -6.97 7.90
N LEU A 65 0.82 -5.94 7.16
CA LEU A 65 1.77 -6.13 6.05
C LEU A 65 3.16 -6.58 6.55
N ALA A 66 3.63 -6.10 7.70
CA ALA A 66 4.86 -6.57 8.33
C ALA A 66 4.75 -8.03 8.78
N GLY A 67 3.63 -8.39 9.43
CA GLY A 67 3.33 -9.77 9.80
C GLY A 67 3.21 -10.69 8.59
N PHE A 68 2.57 -10.23 7.52
CA PHE A 68 2.47 -10.93 6.25
C PHE A 68 3.86 -11.22 5.65
N LEU A 69 4.73 -10.21 5.58
CA LEU A 69 6.11 -10.36 5.10
C LEU A 69 6.93 -11.32 5.97
N LEU A 70 6.72 -11.31 7.29
CA LEU A 70 7.32 -12.29 8.18
C LEU A 70 6.82 -13.71 7.87
N CYS A 71 5.51 -13.91 7.66
CA CYS A 71 4.96 -15.20 7.24
C CYS A 71 5.57 -15.67 5.92
N LEU A 72 5.74 -14.78 4.95
CA LEU A 72 6.41 -15.07 3.67
C LEU A 72 7.88 -15.48 3.88
N ALA A 73 8.64 -14.73 4.68
CA ALA A 73 10.02 -15.06 5.03
C ALA A 73 10.15 -16.44 5.71
N ARG A 74 9.10 -16.85 6.45
CA ARG A 74 9.01 -18.16 7.11
C ARG A 74 8.37 -19.25 6.24
N ARG A 75 7.90 -18.92 5.04
CA ARG A 75 7.15 -19.78 4.12
C ARG A 75 5.82 -20.32 4.70
N TRP A 76 5.21 -19.58 5.62
CA TRP A 76 3.94 -19.92 6.26
C TRP A 76 2.75 -19.41 5.45
N THR A 77 2.47 -20.00 4.30
CA THR A 77 1.45 -19.49 3.35
C THR A 77 0.03 -19.45 3.93
N THR A 78 -0.37 -20.43 4.76
CA THR A 78 -1.68 -20.41 5.43
C THR A 78 -1.79 -19.26 6.43
N ALA A 79 -0.76 -19.04 7.27
CA ALA A 79 -0.73 -17.91 8.20
C ALA A 79 -0.66 -16.57 7.46
N ALA A 80 0.08 -16.52 6.34
CA ALA A 80 0.14 -15.34 5.49
C ALA A 80 -1.26 -14.97 4.96
N ALA A 81 -2.03 -15.96 4.47
CA ALA A 81 -3.39 -15.75 4.02
C ALA A 81 -4.35 -15.35 5.15
N PHE A 82 -4.21 -15.93 6.34
CA PHE A 82 -4.95 -15.51 7.54
C PHE A 82 -4.72 -14.03 7.86
N VAL A 83 -3.45 -13.59 7.88
CA VAL A 83 -3.09 -12.19 8.14
C VAL A 83 -3.66 -11.26 7.06
N LEU A 84 -3.66 -11.68 5.79
CA LEU A 84 -4.32 -10.92 4.72
C LEU A 84 -5.84 -10.86 4.88
N GLY A 85 -6.48 -11.91 5.40
CA GLY A 85 -7.92 -11.91 5.69
C GLY A 85 -8.29 -10.93 6.79
N ALA A 86 -7.52 -10.92 7.90
CA ALA A 86 -7.63 -9.89 8.93
C ALA A 86 -7.36 -8.48 8.37
N GLY A 87 -6.38 -8.37 7.47
CA GLY A 87 -6.06 -7.15 6.72
C GLY A 87 -7.24 -6.65 5.90
N PHE A 88 -7.88 -7.53 5.12
CA PHE A 88 -9.07 -7.23 4.33
C PHE A 88 -10.23 -6.72 5.19
N ALA A 89 -10.48 -7.38 6.33
CA ALA A 89 -11.53 -6.95 7.25
C ALA A 89 -11.26 -5.58 7.86
N LEU A 90 -9.98 -5.25 8.06
CA LEU A 90 -9.55 -3.93 8.53
C LEU A 90 -9.65 -2.87 7.42
N LYS A 91 -9.19 -3.21 6.21
CA LYS A 91 -9.17 -2.35 5.03
C LYS A 91 -9.15 -3.23 3.78
N LEU A 92 -9.90 -2.90 2.74
CA LEU A 92 -10.03 -3.80 1.58
C LEU A 92 -8.69 -4.11 0.88
N THR A 93 -7.66 -3.25 1.00
CA THR A 93 -6.45 -3.30 0.17
C THR A 93 -5.59 -4.58 0.24
N PRO A 94 -5.40 -5.26 1.40
CA PRO A 94 -4.55 -6.45 1.46
C PRO A 94 -5.09 -7.66 0.68
N VAL A 95 -6.37 -7.69 0.28
CA VAL A 95 -6.92 -8.78 -0.54
C VAL A 95 -6.19 -8.95 -1.88
N ALA A 96 -5.65 -7.87 -2.44
CA ALA A 96 -4.89 -7.91 -3.69
C ALA A 96 -3.61 -8.76 -3.61
N LEU A 97 -3.11 -9.03 -2.39
CA LEU A 97 -1.96 -9.88 -2.15
C LEU A 97 -2.33 -11.37 -2.01
N LEU A 98 -3.62 -11.72 -1.90
CA LEU A 98 -4.04 -13.12 -1.78
C LEU A 98 -3.60 -13.98 -2.98
N PRO A 99 -3.78 -13.53 -4.25
CA PRO A 99 -3.28 -14.28 -5.40
C PRO A 99 -1.78 -14.57 -5.30
N LEU A 100 -0.98 -13.60 -4.86
CA LEU A 100 0.47 -13.79 -4.65
C LEU A 100 0.73 -14.96 -3.67
N VAL A 101 -0.01 -15.06 -2.57
CA VAL A 101 0.10 -16.18 -1.62
C VAL A 101 -0.23 -17.51 -2.28
N LEU A 102 -1.30 -17.56 -3.07
CA LEU A 102 -1.72 -18.79 -3.76
C LEU A 102 -0.67 -19.24 -4.78
N LEU A 103 -0.09 -18.30 -5.52
CA LEU A 103 1.02 -18.58 -6.43
C LEU A 103 2.23 -19.14 -5.68
N LEU A 104 2.60 -18.55 -4.55
CA LEU A 104 3.72 -19.06 -3.75
C LEU A 104 3.41 -20.41 -3.08
N ALA A 105 2.16 -20.67 -2.69
CA ALA A 105 1.74 -21.94 -2.07
C ALA A 105 1.88 -23.16 -3.01
N GLY A 106 1.82 -22.94 -4.32
CA GLY A 106 2.01 -23.99 -5.32
C GLY A 106 0.80 -24.28 -6.17
N ARG A 107 0.67 -25.55 -6.57
CA ARG A 107 -0.42 -26.00 -7.43
C ARG A 107 -1.78 -25.77 -6.74
N PRO A 108 -2.87 -25.58 -7.51
CA PRO A 108 -4.21 -25.30 -6.96
C PRO A 108 -4.69 -26.23 -5.83
N ARG A 109 -4.30 -27.51 -5.86
CA ARG A 109 -4.59 -28.47 -4.76
C ARG A 109 -4.09 -28.04 -3.38
N ARG A 110 -3.12 -27.12 -3.30
CA ARG A 110 -2.57 -26.58 -2.04
C ARG A 110 -3.26 -25.27 -1.59
N TRP A 111 -4.23 -24.77 -2.36
CA TRP A 111 -4.86 -23.47 -2.09
C TRP A 111 -5.96 -23.57 -1.03
N ALA A 112 -6.49 -24.76 -0.77
CA ALA A 112 -7.61 -24.97 0.16
C ALA A 112 -7.32 -24.38 1.56
N ALA A 113 -6.17 -24.72 2.16
CA ALA A 113 -5.83 -24.23 3.50
C ALA A 113 -5.61 -22.70 3.56
N PRO A 114 -4.81 -22.06 2.68
CA PRO A 114 -4.72 -20.60 2.62
C PRO A 114 -6.06 -19.90 2.36
N LEU A 115 -6.88 -20.41 1.44
CA LEU A 115 -8.19 -19.83 1.13
C LEU A 115 -9.14 -19.90 2.32
N ALA A 116 -9.20 -21.05 3.01
CA ALA A 116 -10.01 -21.21 4.21
C ALA A 116 -9.53 -20.28 5.33
N ALA A 117 -8.21 -20.18 5.55
CA ALA A 117 -7.65 -19.29 6.56
C ALA A 117 -7.92 -17.80 6.26
N PHE A 118 -7.81 -17.39 4.99
CA PHE A 118 -8.20 -16.04 4.56
C PHE A 118 -9.70 -15.80 4.80
N ALA A 119 -10.57 -16.70 4.34
CA ALA A 119 -12.01 -16.55 4.44
C ALA A 119 -12.48 -16.46 5.89
N LEU A 120 -11.94 -17.30 6.78
CA LEU A 120 -12.24 -17.26 8.22
C LEU A 120 -11.85 -15.92 8.84
N ALA A 121 -10.62 -15.46 8.62
CA ALA A 121 -10.14 -14.19 9.17
C ALA A 121 -10.86 -12.97 8.58
N ALA A 122 -11.20 -13.02 7.30
CA ALA A 122 -11.94 -11.98 6.60
C ALA A 122 -13.39 -11.88 7.08
N ALA A 123 -14.07 -13.01 7.29
CA ALA A 123 -15.49 -13.04 7.63
C ALA A 123 -15.77 -12.86 9.13
N ALA A 124 -14.88 -13.33 10.01
CA ALA A 124 -15.14 -13.36 11.45
C ALA A 124 -15.54 -11.99 12.04
N PRO A 125 -14.87 -10.85 11.71
CA PRO A 125 -15.27 -9.54 12.24
C PRO A 125 -16.63 -9.06 11.71
N PHE A 126 -17.04 -9.51 10.52
CA PHE A 126 -18.33 -9.14 9.93
C PHE A 126 -19.48 -10.03 10.38
N LEU A 127 -19.22 -11.18 10.99
CA LEU A 127 -20.25 -12.17 11.33
C LEU A 127 -21.43 -11.59 12.15
N PRO A 128 -21.22 -10.75 13.19
CA PRO A 128 -22.34 -10.14 13.92
C PRO A 128 -23.20 -9.23 13.02
N TYR A 129 -22.59 -8.57 12.04
CA TYR A 129 -23.26 -7.67 11.12
C TYR A 129 -23.97 -8.42 10.00
N LEU A 130 -23.39 -9.50 9.48
CA LEU A 130 -24.06 -10.37 8.51
C LEU A 130 -25.34 -10.98 9.07
N LEU A 131 -25.37 -11.27 10.38
CA LEU A 131 -26.55 -11.82 11.06
C LEU A 131 -27.61 -10.76 11.41
N ARG A 132 -27.20 -9.51 11.66
CA ARG A 132 -28.10 -8.43 12.15
C ARG A 132 -28.48 -7.39 11.10
N SER A 133 -27.62 -7.16 10.11
CA SER A 133 -27.76 -6.13 9.06
C SER A 133 -26.88 -6.48 7.84
N PRO A 134 -27.24 -7.51 7.07
CA PRO A 134 -26.48 -7.90 5.86
C PRO A 134 -26.41 -6.77 4.83
N GLU A 135 -27.45 -5.94 4.72
CA GLU A 135 -27.48 -4.73 3.90
C GLU A 135 -26.42 -3.69 4.31
N GLY A 136 -26.12 -3.59 5.62
CA GLY A 136 -25.06 -2.73 6.13
C GLY A 136 -23.67 -3.17 5.65
N VAL A 137 -23.43 -4.47 5.53
CA VAL A 137 -22.17 -5.00 4.97
C VAL A 137 -22.08 -4.66 3.48
N TRP A 138 -23.16 -4.83 2.72
CA TRP A 138 -23.19 -4.45 1.31
C TRP A 138 -23.00 -2.94 1.10
N TYR A 139 -23.57 -2.12 1.98
CA TYR A 139 -23.40 -0.67 1.95
C TYR A 139 -21.93 -0.24 2.00
N VAL A 140 -21.07 -0.91 2.78
CA VAL A 140 -19.63 -0.60 2.84
C VAL A 140 -18.96 -0.72 1.46
N PHE A 141 -19.28 -1.78 0.71
CA PHE A 141 -18.72 -1.96 -0.64
C PHE A 141 -19.28 -0.92 -1.61
N HIS A 142 -20.59 -0.69 -1.59
CA HIS A 142 -21.23 0.32 -2.43
C HIS A 142 -20.67 1.73 -2.15
N TYR A 143 -20.52 2.08 -0.88
CA TYR A 143 -19.94 3.34 -0.44
C TYR A 143 -18.56 3.56 -1.05
N HIS A 144 -17.66 2.57 -0.99
CA HIS A 144 -16.32 2.68 -1.56
C HIS A 144 -16.30 2.69 -3.10
N LEU A 145 -17.21 1.96 -3.74
CA LEU A 145 -17.38 1.97 -5.20
C LEU A 145 -17.92 3.30 -5.71
N ALA A 146 -18.81 3.96 -4.97
CA ALA A 146 -19.42 5.24 -5.34
C ALA A 146 -18.49 6.45 -5.11
N ARG A 147 -17.37 6.29 -4.40
CA ARG A 147 -16.46 7.42 -4.11
C ARG A 147 -15.97 8.11 -5.39
N PRO A 148 -15.96 9.45 -5.43
CA PRO A 148 -15.35 10.19 -6.53
C PRO A 148 -13.82 10.10 -6.49
N LEU A 149 -13.17 10.71 -7.48
CA LEU A 149 -11.73 10.89 -7.50
C LEU A 149 -11.28 11.78 -6.33
N GLN A 150 -10.44 11.25 -5.46
CA GLN A 150 -9.84 12.01 -4.37
C GLN A 150 -8.80 12.98 -4.93
N ILE A 151 -8.72 14.19 -4.37
CA ILE A 151 -7.89 15.28 -4.90
C ILE A 151 -6.39 14.97 -4.88
N GLU A 152 -5.92 14.17 -3.92
CA GLU A 152 -4.54 13.71 -3.81
C GLU A 152 -4.18 12.55 -4.76
N SER A 153 -5.15 11.98 -5.49
CA SER A 153 -4.96 10.78 -6.32
C SER A 153 -4.01 11.02 -7.50
N ALA A 154 -3.21 10.01 -7.84
CA ALA A 154 -2.25 10.14 -8.93
C ALA A 154 -2.93 10.38 -10.29
N LEU A 155 -4.11 9.80 -10.52
CA LEU A 155 -4.92 10.04 -11.71
C LEU A 155 -5.51 11.46 -11.77
N GLY A 156 -5.59 12.18 -10.64
CA GLY A 156 -5.95 13.59 -10.59
C GLY A 156 -4.79 14.53 -10.96
N THR A 157 -3.54 14.04 -10.97
CA THR A 157 -2.33 14.85 -11.23
C THR A 157 -2.39 15.64 -12.55
N PRO A 158 -2.83 15.07 -13.70
CA PRO A 158 -2.93 15.84 -14.94
C PRO A 158 -3.93 17.00 -14.85
N LEU A 159 -5.01 16.82 -14.07
CA LEU A 159 -6.03 17.84 -13.86
C LEU A 159 -5.51 18.96 -12.95
N LEU A 160 -4.81 18.60 -11.86
CA LEU A 160 -4.13 19.57 -11.00
C LEU A 160 -3.06 20.36 -11.76
N ALA A 161 -2.27 19.69 -12.60
CA ALA A 161 -1.25 20.34 -13.43
C ALA A 161 -1.88 21.28 -14.47
N GLY A 162 -2.97 20.87 -15.12
CA GLY A 162 -3.70 21.76 -16.04
C GLY A 162 -4.30 22.98 -15.34
N HIS A 163 -4.77 22.82 -14.08
CA HIS A 163 -5.22 23.95 -13.28
C HIS A 163 -4.09 24.93 -12.97
N LEU A 164 -2.91 24.43 -12.56
CA LEU A 164 -1.72 25.26 -12.33
C LEU A 164 -1.31 26.07 -13.56
N LEU A 165 -1.50 25.51 -14.75
CA LEU A 165 -1.17 26.15 -16.02
C LEU A 165 -2.29 27.09 -16.53
N GLY A 166 -3.39 27.25 -15.79
CA GLY A 166 -4.55 28.05 -16.20
C GLY A 166 -5.33 27.43 -17.37
N LEU A 167 -5.10 26.16 -17.69
CA LEU A 167 -5.71 25.47 -18.84
C LEU A 167 -7.09 24.90 -18.53
N LEU A 168 -7.39 24.62 -17.26
CA LEU A 168 -8.68 24.08 -16.85
C LEU A 168 -9.08 24.49 -15.43
N PRO A 169 -10.39 24.74 -15.19
CA PRO A 169 -10.88 25.02 -13.85
C PRO A 169 -10.86 23.73 -13.01
N ALA A 170 -10.45 23.87 -11.76
CA ALA A 170 -10.54 22.83 -10.75
C ALA A 170 -11.05 23.43 -9.45
N ARG A 171 -11.78 22.63 -8.67
CA ARG A 171 -12.16 22.93 -7.29
C ARG A 171 -12.19 21.64 -6.49
N TRP A 172 -12.27 21.76 -5.18
CA TRP A 172 -12.48 20.60 -4.32
C TRP A 172 -13.96 20.49 -3.93
N GLY A 173 -14.40 19.26 -3.70
CA GLY A 173 -15.68 18.95 -3.06
C GLY A 173 -15.45 18.09 -1.82
N HIS A 174 -16.47 17.92 -0.99
CA HIS A 174 -16.39 17.02 0.17
C HIS A 174 -17.50 15.98 0.12
N SER A 175 -17.11 14.72 0.04
CA SER A 175 -18.04 13.59 0.06
C SER A 175 -17.32 12.34 0.56
N PHE A 176 -18.08 11.38 1.08
CA PHE A 176 -17.55 10.11 1.59
C PHE A 176 -16.39 10.29 2.61
N GLY A 177 -16.46 11.36 3.43
CA GLY A 177 -15.44 11.70 4.43
C GLY A 177 -14.06 12.05 3.84
N SER A 178 -14.02 12.56 2.61
CA SER A 178 -12.79 12.92 1.89
C SER A 178 -12.98 14.11 0.95
N HIS A 179 -11.87 14.77 0.60
CA HIS A 179 -11.86 15.83 -0.40
C HIS A 179 -11.74 15.25 -1.81
N SER A 180 -12.72 15.54 -2.66
CA SER A 180 -12.76 15.10 -4.06
C SER A 180 -12.27 16.19 -4.99
N LEU A 181 -11.69 15.81 -6.12
CA LEU A 181 -11.36 16.74 -7.20
C LEU A 181 -12.54 16.89 -8.15
N GLU A 182 -13.01 18.12 -8.30
CA GLU A 182 -14.03 18.51 -9.27
C GLU A 182 -13.37 19.31 -10.39
N ALA A 183 -13.15 18.65 -11.52
CA ALA A 183 -12.58 19.25 -12.72
C ALA A 183 -13.09 18.50 -13.97
N PRO A 184 -13.09 19.13 -15.17
CA PRO A 184 -13.34 18.42 -16.41
C PRO A 184 -12.42 17.20 -16.54
N GLY A 185 -12.99 16.01 -16.76
CA GLY A 185 -12.24 14.75 -16.83
C GLY A 185 -12.05 14.01 -15.50
N ALA A 186 -12.39 14.58 -14.35
CA ALA A 186 -12.29 13.89 -13.05
C ALA A 186 -13.17 12.63 -12.98
N GLY A 187 -14.37 12.68 -13.56
CA GLY A 187 -15.26 11.52 -13.67
C GLY A 187 -14.67 10.40 -14.54
N LEU A 188 -14.03 10.75 -15.66
CA LEU A 188 -13.34 9.79 -16.52
C LEU A 188 -12.14 9.15 -15.79
N ALA A 189 -11.31 9.95 -15.12
CA ALA A 189 -10.21 9.46 -14.30
C ALA A 189 -10.69 8.52 -13.17
N ALA A 190 -11.81 8.85 -12.52
CA ALA A 190 -12.44 7.98 -11.52
C ALA A 190 -12.93 6.65 -12.13
N ALA A 191 -13.54 6.69 -13.32
CA ALA A 191 -14.03 5.50 -14.02
C ALA A 191 -12.89 4.59 -14.51
N LEU A 192 -11.81 5.18 -15.05
CA LEU A 192 -10.63 4.45 -15.53
C LEU A 192 -9.77 3.88 -14.40
N SER A 193 -9.86 4.42 -13.19
CA SER A 193 -9.11 3.95 -12.03
C SER A 193 -9.25 2.44 -11.79
N GLY A 194 -10.48 1.92 -11.78
CA GLY A 194 -10.73 0.49 -11.54
C GLY A 194 -10.03 -0.40 -12.58
N PRO A 195 -10.31 -0.22 -13.88
CA PRO A 195 -9.64 -0.97 -14.95
C PRO A 195 -8.12 -0.86 -14.93
N LEU A 196 -7.57 0.36 -14.78
CA LEU A 196 -6.11 0.58 -14.75
C LEU A 196 -5.46 -0.11 -13.54
N MET A 197 -6.09 -0.03 -12.37
CA MET A 197 -5.63 -0.69 -11.16
C MET A 197 -5.64 -2.21 -11.31
N LEU A 198 -6.72 -2.78 -11.86
CA LEU A 198 -6.80 -4.22 -12.12
C LEU A 198 -5.74 -4.66 -13.12
N LEU A 199 -5.51 -3.90 -14.20
CA LEU A 199 -4.48 -4.17 -15.18
C LEU A 199 -3.08 -4.14 -14.57
N ALA A 200 -2.79 -3.12 -13.74
CA ALA A 200 -1.50 -2.99 -13.07
C ALA A 200 -1.24 -4.14 -12.09
N VAL A 201 -2.23 -4.52 -11.28
CA VAL A 201 -2.14 -5.67 -10.36
C VAL A 201 -1.98 -6.97 -11.15
N ALA A 202 -2.75 -7.17 -12.22
CA ALA A 202 -2.64 -8.34 -13.09
C ALA A 202 -1.26 -8.44 -13.76
N ALA A 203 -0.68 -7.31 -14.20
CA ALA A 203 0.67 -7.28 -14.76
C ALA A 203 1.72 -7.69 -13.71
N VAL A 204 1.63 -7.17 -12.49
CA VAL A 204 2.51 -7.57 -11.38
C VAL A 204 2.36 -9.06 -11.07
N LEU A 205 1.13 -9.56 -10.94
CA LEU A 205 0.87 -10.97 -10.64
C LEU A 205 1.30 -11.90 -11.80
N GLY A 206 1.19 -11.45 -13.05
CA GLY A 206 1.72 -12.14 -14.22
C GLY A 206 3.25 -12.26 -14.19
N LEU A 207 3.95 -11.22 -13.73
CA LEU A 207 5.39 -11.30 -13.47
C LEU A 207 5.70 -12.23 -12.29
N VAL A 208 4.93 -12.18 -11.20
CA VAL A 208 5.08 -13.11 -10.07
C VAL A 208 4.91 -14.56 -10.53
N TRP A 209 3.93 -14.85 -11.39
CA TRP A 209 3.76 -16.16 -12.00
C TRP A 209 4.99 -16.58 -12.80
N ARG A 210 5.46 -15.71 -13.71
CA ARG A 210 6.63 -15.97 -14.57
C ARG A 210 7.94 -16.11 -13.79
N ARG A 211 8.07 -15.46 -12.64
CA ARG A 211 9.27 -15.45 -11.77
C ARG A 211 9.09 -16.29 -10.51
N ARG A 212 8.07 -17.15 -10.47
CA ARG A 212 7.66 -17.90 -9.29
C ARG A 212 8.80 -18.74 -8.70
N GLU A 213 9.57 -19.43 -9.54
CA GLU A 213 10.68 -20.28 -9.10
C GLU A 213 11.77 -19.45 -8.41
N ARG A 214 12.15 -18.33 -9.02
CA ARG A 214 13.07 -17.37 -8.41
C ARG A 214 12.55 -16.83 -7.08
N LEU A 215 11.28 -16.45 -6.99
CA LEU A 215 10.68 -15.94 -5.75
C LEU A 215 10.66 -16.98 -4.63
N LEU A 216 10.52 -18.27 -4.96
CA LEU A 216 10.60 -19.36 -3.98
C LEU A 216 12.04 -19.66 -3.54
N ALA A 217 12.98 -19.61 -4.49
CA ALA A 217 14.40 -19.85 -4.25
C ALA A 217 15.05 -18.69 -3.46
N ALA A 218 14.64 -17.46 -3.72
CA ALA A 218 15.13 -16.25 -3.07
C ALA A 218 13.99 -15.49 -2.37
N PRO A 219 13.61 -15.87 -1.13
CA PRO A 219 12.57 -15.20 -0.36
C PRO A 219 12.70 -13.67 -0.24
N PRO A 220 13.91 -13.06 -0.21
CA PRO A 220 14.03 -11.60 -0.23
C PRO A 220 13.30 -10.94 -1.40
N ASP A 221 13.24 -11.58 -2.57
CA ASP A 221 12.60 -11.04 -3.76
C ASP A 221 11.06 -11.00 -3.63
N GLN A 222 10.47 -11.72 -2.66
CA GLN A 222 9.03 -11.66 -2.41
C GLN A 222 8.59 -10.29 -1.87
N ALA A 223 9.42 -9.60 -1.08
CA ALA A 223 9.11 -8.24 -0.61
C ALA A 223 8.98 -7.23 -1.76
N LEU A 224 9.72 -7.44 -2.86
CA LEU A 224 9.61 -6.63 -4.08
C LEU A 224 8.25 -6.82 -4.74
N ALA A 225 7.76 -8.07 -4.83
CA ALA A 225 6.44 -8.37 -5.37
C ALA A 225 5.31 -7.79 -4.49
N VAL A 226 5.44 -7.86 -3.16
CA VAL A 226 4.49 -7.23 -2.24
C VAL A 226 4.45 -5.71 -2.44
N LEU A 227 5.62 -5.07 -2.47
CA LEU A 227 5.72 -3.63 -2.71
C LEU A 227 5.09 -3.25 -4.06
N ALA A 228 5.33 -4.03 -5.12
CA ALA A 228 4.77 -3.80 -6.45
C ALA A 228 3.23 -3.80 -6.45
N VAL A 229 2.59 -4.78 -5.78
CA VAL A 229 1.13 -4.87 -5.70
C VAL A 229 0.56 -3.67 -4.93
N VAL A 230 1.13 -3.32 -3.77
CA VAL A 230 0.65 -2.19 -2.96
C VAL A 230 0.79 -0.88 -3.73
N LEU A 231 1.92 -0.66 -4.41
CA LEU A 231 2.13 0.52 -5.23
C LEU A 231 1.19 0.58 -6.44
N ALA A 232 0.86 -0.55 -7.06
CA ALA A 232 -0.14 -0.60 -8.14
C ALA A 232 -1.51 -0.11 -7.65
N LEU A 233 -1.96 -0.56 -6.47
CA LEU A 233 -3.20 -0.10 -5.85
C LEU A 233 -3.17 1.42 -5.57
N MET A 234 -2.07 1.91 -4.99
CA MET A 234 -1.94 3.32 -4.64
C MET A 234 -1.86 4.24 -5.87
N THR A 235 -1.16 3.80 -6.91
CA THR A 235 -0.91 4.62 -8.11
C THR A 235 -2.14 4.74 -9.00
N PHE A 236 -2.92 3.68 -9.13
CA PHE A 236 -4.07 3.66 -10.04
C PHE A 236 -5.42 3.72 -9.32
N GLY A 237 -5.43 3.70 -7.98
CA GLY A 237 -6.63 3.90 -7.18
C GLY A 237 -7.14 5.35 -7.22
N LYS A 238 -8.45 5.52 -7.36
CA LYS A 238 -9.11 6.84 -7.35
C LYS A 238 -9.08 7.50 -5.98
N VAL A 239 -8.74 6.74 -4.94
CA VAL A 239 -8.58 7.19 -3.56
C VAL A 239 -7.12 7.01 -3.19
N LEU A 240 -6.44 8.12 -2.94
CA LEU A 240 -5.10 8.14 -2.36
C LEU A 240 -5.11 9.19 -1.27
N SER A 241 -4.59 8.86 -0.10
CA SER A 241 -4.55 9.78 1.03
C SER A 241 -3.18 9.66 1.70
N PRO A 242 -2.66 10.71 2.35
CA PRO A 242 -1.31 10.72 2.94
C PRO A 242 -1.00 9.51 3.83
N GLN A 243 -1.99 9.01 4.56
CA GLN A 243 -1.83 7.85 5.44
C GLN A 243 -1.64 6.51 4.71
N TYR A 244 -1.93 6.42 3.41
CA TYR A 244 -1.73 5.17 2.66
C TYR A 244 -0.24 4.85 2.47
N PHE A 245 0.62 5.87 2.53
CA PHE A 245 2.07 5.70 2.48
C PHE A 245 2.64 4.98 3.71
N ILE A 246 1.88 4.88 4.80
CA ILE A 246 2.23 4.04 5.95
C ILE A 246 2.25 2.55 5.56
N TRP A 247 1.40 2.14 4.61
CA TRP A 247 1.28 0.72 4.22
C TRP A 247 2.55 0.17 3.59
N ILE A 248 3.27 1.00 2.83
CA ILE A 248 4.46 0.56 2.12
C ILE A 248 5.65 0.38 3.05
N LEU A 249 5.66 0.97 4.25
CA LEU A 249 6.85 1.02 5.13
C LEU A 249 7.53 -0.33 5.34
N PRO A 250 6.83 -1.44 5.68
CA PRO A 250 7.47 -2.74 5.87
C PRO A 250 8.15 -3.26 4.59
N ALA A 251 7.44 -3.23 3.46
CA ALA A 251 7.95 -3.75 2.19
C ALA A 251 9.04 -2.84 1.62
N TRP A 252 8.86 -1.52 1.72
CA TRP A 252 9.84 -0.52 1.31
C TRP A 252 11.14 -0.69 2.08
N ALA A 253 11.12 -0.82 3.41
CA ALA A 253 12.35 -1.03 4.20
C ALA A 253 13.14 -2.28 3.77
N LEU A 254 12.44 -3.40 3.50
CA LEU A 254 13.05 -4.65 3.02
C LEU A 254 13.57 -4.58 1.58
N VAL A 255 13.09 -3.67 0.74
CA VAL A 255 13.57 -3.50 -0.64
C VAL A 255 14.65 -2.42 -0.70
N ALA A 256 14.46 -1.30 0.01
CA ALA A 256 15.37 -0.17 0.08
C ALA A 256 16.74 -0.53 0.67
N CYS A 257 16.82 -1.53 1.56
CA CYS A 257 18.10 -1.98 2.14
C CYS A 257 19.07 -2.58 1.10
N ARG A 258 18.61 -2.85 -0.12
CA ARG A 258 19.39 -3.44 -1.23
C ARG A 258 19.28 -2.69 -2.55
N ASP A 259 18.33 -1.76 -2.68
CA ASP A 259 18.13 -0.95 -3.88
C ASP A 259 18.07 0.53 -3.52
N ARG A 260 19.18 1.24 -3.79
CA ARG A 260 19.34 2.66 -3.48
C ARG A 260 18.36 3.56 -4.22
N LEU A 261 17.94 3.18 -5.43
CA LEU A 261 16.98 3.97 -6.19
C LEU A 261 15.58 3.85 -5.59
N VAL A 262 15.18 2.63 -5.19
CA VAL A 262 13.91 2.41 -4.46
C VAL A 262 13.95 3.11 -3.09
N ALA A 263 15.10 3.10 -2.40
CA ALA A 263 15.29 3.85 -1.16
C ALA A 263 15.07 5.36 -1.38
N ALA A 264 15.72 5.95 -2.39
CA ALA A 264 15.60 7.38 -2.69
C ALA A 264 14.19 7.77 -3.11
N LEU A 265 13.60 7.08 -4.10
CA LEU A 265 12.26 7.38 -4.61
C LEU A 265 11.19 7.22 -3.52
N GLY A 266 11.25 6.12 -2.76
CA GLY A 266 10.31 5.90 -1.66
C GLY A 266 10.51 6.92 -0.53
N GLY A 267 11.76 7.16 -0.10
CA GLY A 267 12.05 8.15 0.94
C GLY A 267 11.58 9.57 0.59
N LEU A 268 11.84 10.02 -0.64
CA LEU A 268 11.35 11.31 -1.14
C LEU A 268 9.83 11.36 -1.24
N THR A 269 9.18 10.26 -1.65
CA THR A 269 7.72 10.17 -1.68
C THR A 269 7.14 10.31 -0.27
N LEU A 270 7.70 9.61 0.72
CA LEU A 270 7.30 9.73 2.14
C LEU A 270 7.48 11.17 2.63
N LEU A 271 8.66 11.76 2.38
CA LEU A 271 8.99 13.12 2.78
C LEU A 271 7.99 14.14 2.21
N LEU A 272 7.70 14.09 0.91
CA LEU A 272 6.74 15.02 0.30
C LEU A 272 5.32 14.79 0.83
N THR A 273 4.95 13.57 1.19
CA THR A 273 3.69 13.29 1.87
C THR A 273 3.62 13.96 3.26
N GLN A 274 4.72 13.97 4.02
CA GLN A 274 4.79 14.70 5.30
C GLN A 274 4.76 16.23 5.11
N VAL A 275 5.42 16.74 4.07
CA VAL A 275 5.39 18.17 3.74
C VAL A 275 3.98 18.61 3.33
N GLU A 276 3.29 17.79 2.53
CA GLU A 276 1.89 18.02 2.18
C GLU A 276 1.00 17.98 3.44
N PHE A 277 0.96 16.86 4.16
CA PHE A 277 0.09 16.68 5.30
C PHE A 277 0.89 16.47 6.60
N PRO A 278 0.63 17.25 7.67
CA PRO A 278 -0.50 18.19 7.81
C PRO A 278 -0.21 19.63 7.35
N ALA A 279 1.05 19.97 7.03
CA ALA A 279 1.50 21.36 7.00
C ALA A 279 0.88 22.21 5.87
N LEU A 280 0.72 21.65 4.68
CA LEU A 280 0.23 22.37 3.49
C LEU A 280 -1.19 21.97 3.07
N TYR A 281 -1.83 21.05 3.79
CA TYR A 281 -3.05 20.39 3.32
C TYR A 281 -4.20 21.36 3.01
N TRP A 282 -4.45 22.32 3.89
CA TRP A 282 -5.54 23.29 3.71
C TRP A 282 -5.29 24.21 2.51
N ARG A 283 -4.06 24.71 2.39
CA ARG A 283 -3.62 25.48 1.23
C ARG A 283 -3.65 24.67 -0.07
N PHE A 284 -3.41 23.35 0.02
CA PHE A 284 -3.51 22.44 -1.10
C PHE A 284 -4.95 22.23 -1.57
N ILE A 285 -5.92 22.02 -0.66
CA ILE A 285 -7.32 21.91 -1.09
C ILE A 285 -7.83 23.23 -1.66
N ASP A 286 -7.33 24.37 -1.16
CA ASP A 286 -7.57 25.70 -1.75
C ASP A 286 -6.84 25.92 -3.09
N LEU A 287 -6.18 24.88 -3.61
CA LEU A 287 -5.49 24.83 -4.89
C LEU A 287 -4.36 25.87 -5.04
N GLU A 288 -3.73 26.27 -3.93
CA GLU A 288 -2.57 27.16 -4.00
C GLU A 288 -1.42 26.52 -4.80
N PRO A 289 -0.73 27.29 -5.68
CA PRO A 289 0.24 26.70 -6.60
C PRO A 289 1.36 25.88 -5.96
N GLY A 290 1.93 26.37 -4.85
CA GLY A 290 3.03 25.71 -4.15
C GLY A 290 2.66 24.32 -3.61
N PRO A 291 1.64 24.20 -2.76
CA PRO A 291 1.15 22.91 -2.27
C PRO A 291 0.70 21.94 -3.37
N VAL A 292 0.06 22.44 -4.44
CA VAL A 292 -0.32 21.59 -5.58
C VAL A 292 0.93 21.03 -6.27
N LEU A 293 1.99 21.83 -6.47
CA LEU A 293 3.26 21.34 -7.01
C LEU A 293 3.88 20.24 -6.14
N VAL A 294 3.77 20.33 -4.80
CA VAL A 294 4.23 19.27 -3.88
C VAL A 294 3.48 17.96 -4.14
N VAL A 295 2.15 17.99 -4.27
CA VAL A 295 1.34 16.80 -4.55
C VAL A 295 1.64 16.23 -5.93
N VAL A 296 1.79 17.09 -6.95
CA VAL A 296 2.17 16.67 -8.31
C VAL A 296 3.54 15.97 -8.27
N ALA A 297 4.54 16.58 -7.64
CA ALA A 297 5.87 15.99 -7.50
C ALA A 297 5.83 14.65 -6.75
N ARG A 298 5.08 14.57 -5.64
CA ARG A 298 4.89 13.32 -4.89
C ARG A 298 4.24 12.23 -5.72
N ASN A 299 3.24 12.56 -6.54
CA ASN A 299 2.58 11.61 -7.41
C ASN A 299 3.48 11.12 -8.56
N LEU A 300 4.30 12.01 -9.13
CA LEU A 300 5.32 11.63 -10.11
C LEU A 300 6.35 10.67 -9.49
N LEU A 301 6.79 10.94 -8.25
CA LEU A 301 7.68 10.03 -7.52
C LEU A 301 7.01 8.68 -7.23
N LEU A 302 5.72 8.66 -6.87
CA LEU A 302 4.96 7.42 -6.67
C LEU A 302 4.90 6.58 -7.96
N VAL A 303 4.61 7.21 -9.11
CA VAL A 303 4.61 6.54 -10.42
C VAL A 303 6.01 6.02 -10.77
N ALA A 304 7.06 6.83 -10.56
CA ALA A 304 8.44 6.44 -10.80
C ALA A 304 8.88 5.28 -9.90
N LEU A 305 8.47 5.29 -8.62
CA LEU A 305 8.71 4.22 -7.67
C LEU A 305 8.03 2.92 -8.12
N PHE A 306 6.75 2.99 -8.51
CA PHE A 306 6.03 1.83 -9.05
C PHE A 306 6.72 1.28 -10.30
N ALA A 307 7.03 2.13 -11.28
CA ALA A 307 7.69 1.73 -12.51
C ALA A 307 9.07 1.10 -12.24
N THR A 308 9.84 1.65 -11.30
CA THR A 308 11.14 1.11 -10.89
C THR A 308 10.98 -0.28 -10.27
N VAL A 309 10.08 -0.43 -9.30
CA VAL A 309 9.82 -1.71 -8.63
C VAL A 309 9.32 -2.77 -9.62
N LEU A 310 8.44 -2.39 -10.56
CA LEU A 310 7.95 -3.26 -11.62
C LEU A 310 9.08 -3.70 -12.55
N ALA A 311 9.96 -2.78 -12.95
CA ALA A 311 11.12 -3.08 -13.79
C ALA A 311 12.11 -4.01 -13.07
N ARG A 312 12.34 -3.83 -11.76
CA ARG A 312 13.15 -4.75 -10.95
C ARG A 312 12.54 -6.16 -10.92
N LEU A 313 11.22 -6.25 -10.74
CA LEU A 313 10.50 -7.53 -10.73
C LEU A 313 10.58 -8.22 -12.10
N TRP A 314 10.42 -7.46 -13.19
CA TRP A 314 10.57 -7.97 -14.56
C TRP A 314 11.96 -8.55 -14.81
N ARG A 315 13.00 -7.85 -14.35
CA ARG A 315 14.42 -8.21 -14.54
C ARG A 315 14.91 -9.36 -13.66
N LEU A 316 14.09 -9.86 -12.73
CA LEU A 316 14.45 -11.07 -11.99
C LEU A 316 14.70 -12.22 -12.97
N PRO A 317 15.72 -13.06 -12.75
CA PRO A 317 15.96 -14.26 -13.55
C PRO A 317 14.73 -15.19 -13.51
N ALA A 318 14.47 -15.91 -14.61
CA ALA A 318 13.35 -16.87 -14.68
C ALA A 318 13.55 -18.05 -13.72
N ALA A 319 14.79 -18.56 -13.66
CA ALA A 319 15.23 -19.60 -12.75
C ALA A 319 16.44 -19.09 -11.95
N PRO A 320 16.70 -19.62 -10.74
CA PRO A 320 17.99 -19.41 -10.08
C PRO A 320 19.12 -19.91 -11.00
N ALA A 321 20.19 -19.13 -11.15
CA ALA A 321 21.40 -19.64 -11.80
C ALA A 321 21.89 -20.88 -11.02
N PRO A 322 22.34 -21.94 -11.71
CA PRO A 322 22.85 -23.15 -11.07
C PRO A 322 24.01 -22.86 -10.11
#